data_AF-A0A6A3N1R6-F1
#
_entry.id   AF-A0A6A3N1R6-F1
#
_cell.length_a   1.000
_cell.length_b   1.000
_cell.length_c   1.000
_cell.angle_alpha   90.00
_cell.angle_beta   90.00
_cell.angle_gamma   90.00
#
_symmetry.space_group_name_H-M   'P 1'
#
loop_
_entity.id
_entity.type
_entity.pdbx_description
1 polymer ?
#
loop_
_entity_poly.entity_id
_entity_poly.type
_entity_poly.pdbx_seq_one_letter_code
_entity_poly.pdbx_strand_id
1 'polypeptide(L)'
;MDGAATNGHLEVVKWLHNNRSEGCTTAAMDGAVTNSHVEVVRWLHENRSEGCSTAAMDNAAGHNYLAAVKWLHDNRKEGCSPAAMVNAASKGYLDVVKYLHTEVDQPATNAAISAAAENGHLQVVEYLHENRTEICQADAILRAKKNKHTEVVKYLLKHDECRAANEAEKAKILAEGRFSTVQKLWHLICLVLLSFRLVPILLGNCFKSGTGRRVVEAKSRTELEERIRAEEEANIRTSEQARIRTEVAASIGDEGEKAQAEKQTDTRTEQQEMRARIRAEIQDEVEKKMRAEIRAELLGGDSKQV
;
A
#
# COMPACT_ATOMS: atom_id res chain seq x y z
N MET A 1 9.62 -23.72 13.13
CA MET A 1 8.47 -24.43 12.51
C MET A 1 8.20 -23.90 11.10
N ASP A 2 8.26 -22.58 10.91
CA ASP A 2 8.01 -21.89 9.63
C ASP A 2 8.70 -22.52 8.42
N GLY A 3 10.03 -22.72 8.48
CA GLY A 3 10.75 -23.35 7.36
C GLY A 3 10.29 -24.77 7.03
N ALA A 4 9.86 -25.56 8.02
CA ALA A 4 9.32 -26.90 7.77
C ALA A 4 7.94 -26.84 7.10
N ALA A 5 7.11 -25.87 7.50
CA ALA A 5 5.80 -25.64 6.91
C ALA A 5 5.91 -25.14 5.46
N THR A 6 6.80 -24.17 5.20
CA THR A 6 7.06 -23.63 3.86
C THR A 6 7.52 -24.70 2.87
N ASN A 7 8.24 -25.73 3.34
CA ASN A 7 8.71 -26.84 2.50
C ASN A 7 7.79 -28.08 2.53
N GLY A 8 6.62 -27.99 3.17
CA GLY A 8 5.62 -29.06 3.12
C GLY A 8 5.92 -30.27 4.01
N HIS A 9 6.85 -30.15 4.95
CA HIS A 9 7.27 -31.25 5.82
C HIS A 9 6.32 -31.43 7.01
N LEU A 10 5.10 -31.89 6.74
CA LEU A 10 4.04 -32.03 7.74
C LEU A 10 4.46 -32.81 8.99
N GLU A 11 5.17 -33.93 8.83
CA GLU A 11 5.59 -34.75 9.97
C GLU A 11 6.63 -34.03 10.84
N VAL A 12 7.49 -33.20 10.25
CA VAL A 12 8.42 -32.33 10.99
C VAL A 12 7.64 -31.23 11.71
N VAL A 13 6.61 -30.66 11.09
CA VAL A 13 5.73 -29.65 11.72
C VAL A 13 5.01 -30.24 12.94
N LYS A 14 4.39 -31.42 12.83
CA LYS A 14 3.76 -32.14 13.94
C LYS A 14 4.76 -32.44 15.05
N TRP A 15 5.95 -32.91 14.70
CA TRP A 15 7.00 -33.19 15.67
C TRP A 15 7.42 -31.92 16.41
N LEU A 16 7.66 -30.82 15.70
CA LEU A 16 8.04 -29.54 16.30
C LEU A 16 6.94 -29.00 17.22
N HIS A 17 5.66 -29.18 16.86
CA HIS A 17 4.54 -28.76 17.70
C HIS A 17 4.45 -29.53 19.02
N ASN A 18 4.67 -30.85 18.98
CA ASN A 18 4.55 -31.69 20.17
C ASN A 18 5.78 -31.64 21.08
N ASN A 19 6.96 -31.30 20.54
CA ASN A 19 8.24 -31.41 21.26
C ASN A 19 8.87 -30.06 21.59
N ARG A 20 8.29 -28.95 21.13
CA ARG A 20 8.85 -27.62 21.33
C ARG A 20 7.79 -26.56 21.65
N SER A 21 8.21 -25.48 22.31
CA SER A 21 7.32 -24.43 22.80
C SER A 21 7.43 -23.09 22.06
N GLU A 22 8.38 -22.91 21.13
CA GLU A 22 8.56 -21.62 20.43
C GLU A 22 7.42 -21.27 19.46
N GLY A 23 6.67 -22.26 18.98
CA GLY A 23 5.56 -22.07 18.04
C GLY A 23 5.97 -21.78 16.60
N CYS A 24 5.09 -21.11 15.86
CA CYS A 24 5.32 -20.62 14.51
C CYS A 24 4.91 -19.15 14.37
N THR A 25 5.23 -18.55 13.23
CA THR A 25 4.69 -17.24 12.84
C THR A 25 3.70 -17.41 11.68
N THR A 26 3.06 -16.32 11.26
CA THR A 26 2.21 -16.29 10.05
C THR A 26 2.96 -16.78 8.80
N ALA A 27 4.29 -16.67 8.78
CA ALA A 27 5.14 -17.16 7.69
C ALA A 27 5.01 -18.67 7.44
N ALA A 28 4.64 -19.45 8.47
CA ALA A 28 4.40 -20.89 8.31
C ALA A 28 3.22 -21.16 7.37
N MET A 29 2.07 -20.50 7.61
CA MET A 29 0.89 -20.68 6.77
C MET A 29 1.06 -19.97 5.42
N ASP A 30 1.62 -18.76 5.41
CA ASP A 30 1.88 -18.01 4.17
C ASP A 30 2.79 -18.81 3.22
N GLY A 31 3.89 -19.37 3.74
CA GLY A 31 4.81 -20.19 2.96
C GLY A 31 4.20 -21.51 2.51
N ALA A 32 3.43 -22.18 3.38
CA ALA A 32 2.72 -23.41 3.02
C ALA A 32 1.69 -23.18 1.90
N VAL A 33 0.93 -22.08 1.95
CA VAL A 33 0.00 -21.69 0.88
C VAL A 33 0.75 -21.36 -0.41
N THR A 34 1.82 -20.56 -0.32
CA THR A 34 2.61 -20.12 -1.48
C THR A 34 3.20 -21.31 -2.25
N ASN A 35 3.57 -22.38 -1.56
CA ASN A 35 4.09 -23.61 -2.17
C ASN A 35 3.05 -24.73 -2.31
N SER A 36 1.75 -24.42 -2.20
CA SER A 36 0.63 -25.36 -2.38
C SER A 36 0.64 -26.59 -1.45
N HIS A 37 1.16 -26.45 -0.23
CA HIS A 37 1.18 -27.51 0.78
C HIS A 37 -0.14 -27.57 1.58
N VAL A 38 -1.22 -27.97 0.93
CA VAL A 38 -2.59 -27.97 1.47
C VAL A 38 -2.72 -28.72 2.81
N GLU A 39 -2.07 -29.88 2.94
CA GLU A 39 -2.12 -30.66 4.19
C GLU A 39 -1.48 -29.93 5.37
N VAL A 40 -0.40 -29.18 5.11
CA VAL A 40 0.24 -28.33 6.14
C VAL A 40 -0.66 -27.16 6.49
N VAL A 41 -1.29 -26.51 5.50
CA VAL A 41 -2.22 -25.39 5.73
C VAL A 41 -3.40 -25.82 6.60
N ARG A 42 -4.04 -26.95 6.28
CA ARG A 42 -5.14 -27.51 7.07
C ARG A 42 -4.70 -27.83 8.49
N TRP A 43 -3.57 -28.52 8.64
CA TRP A 43 -3.06 -28.88 9.95
C TRP A 43 -2.72 -27.65 10.81
N LEU A 44 -2.05 -26.65 10.22
CA LEU A 44 -1.75 -25.39 10.92
C LEU A 44 -3.03 -24.67 11.34
N HIS A 45 -4.05 -24.63 10.48
CA HIS A 45 -5.33 -24.00 10.81
C HIS A 45 -6.07 -24.69 11.97
N GLU A 46 -6.05 -26.03 11.99
CA GLU A 46 -6.75 -26.82 13.01
C GLU A 46 -6.01 -26.81 14.37
N ASN A 47 -4.68 -26.63 14.39
CA ASN A 47 -3.86 -26.83 15.59
C ASN A 47 -3.14 -25.57 16.10
N ARG A 48 -3.13 -24.48 15.33
CA ARG A 48 -2.42 -23.22 15.65
C ARG A 48 -3.34 -22.02 15.52
N SER A 49 -3.04 -20.96 16.27
CA SER A 49 -3.86 -19.74 16.33
C SER A 49 -3.20 -18.54 15.66
N GLU A 50 -1.92 -18.65 15.27
CA GLU A 50 -1.14 -17.55 14.67
C GLU A 50 -1.70 -17.09 13.32
N GLY A 51 -2.29 -18.01 12.55
CA GLY A 51 -2.98 -17.66 11.31
C GLY A 51 -2.06 -17.44 10.11
N CYS A 52 -2.53 -16.61 9.18
CA CYS A 52 -1.81 -16.17 8.01
C CYS A 52 -1.78 -14.64 7.93
N SER A 53 -1.03 -14.10 6.99
CA SER A 53 -1.17 -12.69 6.59
C SER A 53 -1.97 -12.59 5.29
N THR A 54 -2.22 -11.37 4.83
CA THR A 54 -2.79 -11.14 3.49
C THR A 54 -1.92 -11.73 2.38
N ALA A 55 -0.62 -11.93 2.64
CA ALA A 55 0.32 -12.51 1.68
C ALA A 55 -0.07 -13.95 1.29
N ALA A 56 -0.72 -14.72 2.17
CA ALA A 56 -1.21 -16.05 1.82
C ALA A 56 -2.19 -15.99 0.64
N MET A 57 -3.23 -15.15 0.73
CA MET A 57 -4.23 -15.04 -0.33
C MET A 57 -3.67 -14.32 -1.56
N ASP A 58 -2.84 -13.30 -1.37
CA ASP A 58 -2.19 -12.56 -2.47
C ASP A 58 -1.26 -13.47 -3.29
N ASN A 59 -0.47 -14.32 -2.62
CA ASN A 59 0.41 -15.28 -3.28
C ASN A 59 -0.38 -16.43 -3.91
N ALA A 60 -1.42 -16.94 -3.25
CA ALA A 60 -2.30 -17.96 -3.83
C ALA A 60 -2.94 -17.46 -5.13
N ALA A 61 -3.42 -16.21 -5.14
CA ALA A 61 -3.96 -15.57 -6.34
C ALA A 61 -2.90 -15.44 -7.44
N GLY A 62 -1.67 -15.04 -7.09
CA GLY A 62 -0.53 -14.93 -8.01
C GLY A 62 0.03 -16.25 -8.55
N HIS A 63 -0.36 -17.40 -7.99
CA HIS A 63 0.05 -18.75 -8.43
C HIS A 63 -1.09 -19.58 -9.04
N ASN A 64 -2.27 -18.98 -9.28
CA ASN A 64 -3.47 -19.65 -9.78
C ASN A 64 -4.03 -20.74 -8.84
N TYR A 65 -3.82 -20.60 -7.54
CA TYR A 65 -4.34 -21.55 -6.54
C TYR A 65 -5.75 -21.18 -6.11
N LEU A 66 -6.71 -21.23 -7.03
CA LEU A 66 -8.11 -20.86 -6.78
C LEU A 66 -8.71 -21.63 -5.59
N ALA A 67 -8.39 -22.91 -5.44
CA ALA A 67 -8.86 -23.70 -4.30
C ALA A 67 -8.33 -23.18 -2.95
N ALA A 68 -7.06 -22.75 -2.91
CA ALA A 68 -6.48 -22.15 -1.72
C ALA A 68 -7.07 -20.76 -1.45
N VAL A 69 -7.31 -19.94 -2.49
CA VAL A 69 -7.97 -18.62 -2.35
C VAL A 69 -9.37 -18.79 -1.75
N LYS A 70 -10.18 -19.71 -2.29
CA LYS A 70 -11.52 -20.05 -1.76
C LYS A 70 -11.44 -20.50 -0.31
N TRP A 71 -10.56 -21.46 -0.03
CA TRP A 71 -10.42 -21.99 1.32
C TRP A 71 -9.99 -20.91 2.32
N LEU A 72 -9.04 -20.04 1.95
CA LEU A 72 -8.62 -18.93 2.80
C LEU A 72 -9.77 -17.92 3.00
N HIS A 73 -10.54 -17.60 1.96
CA HIS A 73 -11.67 -16.68 2.08
C HIS A 73 -12.75 -17.21 3.03
N ASP A 74 -13.06 -18.50 2.96
CA ASP A 74 -14.12 -19.12 3.76
C ASP A 74 -13.69 -19.38 5.22
N ASN A 75 -12.39 -19.62 5.47
CA ASN A 75 -11.90 -20.09 6.77
C ASN A 75 -11.04 -19.07 7.54
N ARG A 76 -10.61 -17.97 6.90
CA ARG A 76 -9.73 -16.95 7.48
C ARG A 76 -10.36 -15.56 7.36
N LYS A 77 -9.97 -14.64 8.26
CA LYS A 77 -10.53 -13.28 8.34
C LYS A 77 -9.60 -12.20 7.81
N GLU A 78 -8.35 -12.56 7.54
CA GLU A 78 -7.29 -11.65 7.10
C GLU A 78 -7.55 -11.11 5.69
N GLY A 79 -8.19 -11.90 4.83
CA GLY A 79 -8.56 -11.50 3.47
C GLY A 79 -7.37 -11.35 2.52
N CYS A 80 -7.56 -10.55 1.48
CA CYS A 80 -6.53 -10.19 0.50
C CYS A 80 -6.30 -8.69 0.46
N SER A 81 -5.12 -8.31 -0.04
CA SER A 81 -4.84 -6.94 -0.42
C SER A 81 -5.16 -6.70 -1.91
N PRO A 82 -5.15 -5.45 -2.39
CA PRO A 82 -5.27 -5.15 -3.82
C PRO A 82 -4.20 -5.85 -4.68
N ALA A 83 -3.08 -6.29 -4.08
CA ALA A 83 -2.04 -7.03 -4.76
C ALA A 83 -2.53 -8.39 -5.29
N ALA A 84 -3.49 -9.05 -4.63
CA ALA A 84 -4.07 -10.30 -5.14
C ALA A 84 -4.65 -10.14 -6.55
N MET A 85 -5.47 -9.09 -6.73
CA MET A 85 -6.09 -8.78 -8.02
C MET A 85 -5.04 -8.44 -9.09
N VAL A 86 -4.06 -7.60 -8.74
CA VAL A 86 -2.98 -7.21 -9.67
C VAL A 86 -2.11 -8.41 -10.05
N ASN A 87 -1.73 -9.26 -9.08
CA ASN A 87 -0.91 -10.44 -9.33
C ASN A 87 -1.63 -11.44 -10.23
N ALA A 88 -2.90 -11.76 -9.92
CA ALA A 88 -3.70 -12.66 -10.75
C ALA A 88 -3.91 -12.08 -12.17
N ALA A 89 -4.17 -10.78 -12.28
CA ALA A 89 -4.36 -10.11 -13.56
C ALA A 89 -3.07 -10.07 -14.40
N SER A 90 -1.91 -9.82 -13.77
CA SER A 90 -0.60 -9.80 -14.42
C SER A 90 -0.17 -11.14 -15.00
N LYS A 91 -0.73 -12.25 -14.47
CA LYS A 91 -0.47 -13.63 -14.93
C LYS A 91 -1.57 -14.18 -15.83
N GLY A 92 -2.69 -13.46 -15.98
CA GLY A 92 -3.80 -13.86 -16.84
C GLY A 92 -4.74 -14.89 -16.22
N TYR A 93 -4.78 -15.01 -14.89
CA TYR A 93 -5.63 -15.99 -14.19
C TYR A 93 -7.07 -15.47 -14.08
N LEU A 94 -7.81 -15.60 -15.17
CA LEU A 94 -9.18 -15.08 -15.30
C LEU A 94 -10.13 -15.61 -14.21
N ASP A 95 -10.06 -16.90 -13.89
CA ASP A 95 -10.98 -17.51 -12.91
C ASP A 95 -10.74 -16.97 -11.49
N VAL A 96 -9.48 -16.71 -11.15
CA VAL A 96 -9.11 -16.07 -9.88
C VAL A 96 -9.55 -14.60 -9.87
N VAL A 97 -9.32 -13.86 -10.96
CA VAL A 97 -9.77 -12.46 -11.10
C VAL A 97 -11.28 -12.34 -10.95
N LYS A 98 -12.05 -13.24 -11.59
CA LYS A 98 -13.51 -13.30 -11.45
C LYS A 98 -13.92 -13.51 -10.00
N TYR A 99 -13.36 -14.53 -9.35
CA TYR A 99 -13.66 -14.86 -7.97
C TYR A 99 -13.33 -13.70 -7.01
N LEU A 100 -12.15 -13.08 -7.16
CA LEU A 100 -11.76 -11.93 -6.34
C LEU A 100 -12.70 -10.73 -6.53
N HIS A 101 -13.21 -10.54 -7.75
CA HIS A 101 -14.10 -9.42 -8.05
C HIS A 101 -15.54 -9.66 -7.57
N THR A 102 -16.09 -10.87 -7.74
CA THR A 102 -17.51 -11.16 -7.46
C THR A 102 -17.77 -11.62 -6.04
N GLU A 103 -16.89 -12.44 -5.46
CA GLU A 103 -17.12 -13.05 -4.15
C GLU A 103 -16.38 -12.31 -3.04
N VAL A 104 -15.18 -11.78 -3.34
CA VAL A 104 -14.33 -11.08 -2.37
C VAL A 104 -14.54 -9.55 -2.43
N ASP A 105 -15.40 -9.07 -3.33
CA ASP A 105 -15.70 -7.64 -3.57
C ASP A 105 -14.45 -6.76 -3.76
N GLN A 106 -13.37 -7.32 -4.31
CA GLN A 106 -12.17 -6.54 -4.57
C GLN A 106 -12.38 -5.59 -5.75
N PRO A 107 -11.99 -4.31 -5.61
CA PRO A 107 -12.18 -3.33 -6.67
C PRO A 107 -11.30 -3.65 -7.88
N ALA A 108 -11.87 -3.50 -9.07
CA ALA A 108 -11.15 -3.57 -10.34
C ALA A 108 -10.28 -2.32 -10.51
N THR A 109 -9.07 -2.34 -9.96
CA THR A 109 -8.15 -1.19 -10.00
C THR A 109 -7.54 -0.96 -11.38
N ASN A 110 -7.21 0.30 -11.69
CA ASN A 110 -6.43 0.65 -12.89
C ASN A 110 -5.07 -0.06 -12.95
N ALA A 111 -4.48 -0.38 -11.80
CA ALA A 111 -3.25 -1.16 -11.74
C ALA A 111 -3.44 -2.59 -12.28
N ALA A 112 -4.56 -3.25 -11.97
CA ALA A 112 -4.83 -4.61 -12.42
C ALA A 112 -5.03 -4.68 -13.94
N ILE A 113 -5.81 -3.76 -14.52
CA ILE A 113 -6.00 -3.72 -15.99
C ILE A 113 -4.70 -3.33 -16.70
N SER A 114 -3.92 -2.38 -16.18
CA SER A 114 -2.63 -2.04 -16.76
C SER A 114 -1.64 -3.19 -16.70
N ALA A 115 -1.62 -3.97 -15.61
CA ALA A 115 -0.76 -5.16 -15.48
C ALA A 115 -1.18 -6.29 -16.43
N ALA A 116 -2.49 -6.54 -16.57
CA ALA A 116 -3.01 -7.48 -17.56
C ALA A 116 -2.68 -7.05 -19.00
N ALA A 117 -2.82 -5.75 -19.29
CA ALA A 117 -2.51 -5.17 -20.59
C ALA A 117 -1.01 -5.21 -20.92
N GLU A 118 -0.17 -4.96 -19.91
CA GLU A 118 1.29 -5.05 -20.01
C GLU A 118 1.76 -6.47 -20.38
N ASN A 119 1.07 -7.51 -19.89
CA ASN A 119 1.41 -8.91 -20.16
C ASN A 119 0.57 -9.54 -21.30
N GLY A 120 -0.33 -8.77 -21.92
CA GLY A 120 -1.10 -9.21 -23.09
C GLY A 120 -2.30 -10.12 -22.78
N HIS A 121 -2.79 -10.12 -21.55
CA HIS A 121 -3.90 -10.97 -21.11
C HIS A 121 -5.26 -10.37 -21.52
N LEU A 122 -5.60 -10.48 -22.80
CA LEU A 122 -6.81 -9.89 -23.38
C LEU A 122 -8.10 -10.25 -22.62
N GLN A 123 -8.31 -11.52 -22.29
CA GLN A 123 -9.54 -11.97 -21.61
C GLN A 123 -9.72 -11.31 -20.22
N VAL A 124 -8.61 -11.09 -19.50
CA VAL A 124 -8.64 -10.40 -18.22
C VAL A 124 -8.92 -8.91 -18.42
N VAL A 125 -8.32 -8.29 -19.44
CA VAL A 125 -8.59 -6.89 -19.79
C VAL A 125 -10.05 -6.69 -20.18
N GLU A 126 -10.63 -7.59 -20.98
CA GLU A 126 -12.04 -7.56 -21.37
C GLU A 126 -12.94 -7.60 -20.12
N TYR A 127 -12.73 -8.61 -19.27
CA TYR A 127 -13.51 -8.76 -18.04
C TYR A 127 -13.40 -7.55 -17.10
N LEU A 128 -12.18 -7.10 -16.81
CA LEU A 128 -11.97 -5.95 -15.92
C LEU A 128 -12.50 -4.66 -16.52
N HIS A 129 -12.47 -4.49 -17.84
CA HIS A 129 -12.99 -3.30 -18.52
C HIS A 129 -14.51 -3.24 -18.51
N GLU A 130 -15.19 -4.37 -18.64
CA GLU A 130 -16.67 -4.45 -18.64
C GLU A 130 -17.27 -4.27 -17.24
N ASN A 131 -16.55 -4.66 -16.18
CA ASN A 131 -17.09 -4.70 -14.81
C ASN A 131 -16.64 -3.53 -13.92
N ARG A 132 -16.07 -2.48 -14.49
CA ARG A 132 -15.55 -1.33 -13.73
C ARG A 132 -16.34 -0.06 -13.99
N THR A 133 -16.40 0.80 -12.98
CA THR A 133 -17.07 2.11 -13.03
C THR A 133 -16.09 3.27 -13.28
N GLU A 134 -14.77 3.02 -13.23
CA GLU A 134 -13.73 4.05 -13.37
C GLU A 134 -13.26 4.26 -14.81
N ILE A 135 -12.82 5.49 -15.09
CA ILE A 135 -12.38 5.95 -16.41
C ILE A 135 -11.09 5.23 -16.84
N CYS A 136 -11.01 4.86 -18.11
CA CYS A 136 -9.84 4.25 -18.73
C CYS A 136 -8.63 5.17 -18.71
N GLN A 137 -7.57 4.78 -18.01
CA GLN A 137 -6.30 5.50 -18.07
C GLN A 137 -5.49 5.09 -19.31
N ALA A 138 -4.77 6.05 -19.89
CA ALA A 138 -3.89 5.83 -21.05
C ALA A 138 -2.77 4.82 -20.76
N ASP A 139 -2.41 4.64 -19.49
CA ASP A 139 -1.32 3.78 -19.02
C ASP A 139 -1.44 2.33 -19.52
N ALA A 140 -2.63 1.73 -19.48
CA ALA A 140 -2.86 0.36 -19.96
C ALA A 140 -2.54 0.21 -21.46
N ILE A 141 -2.94 1.20 -22.27
CA ILE A 141 -2.66 1.23 -23.72
C ILE A 141 -1.15 1.42 -23.96
N LEU A 142 -0.51 2.32 -23.22
CA LEU A 142 0.92 2.59 -23.38
C LEU A 142 1.77 1.37 -23.03
N ARG A 143 1.45 0.67 -21.95
CA ARG A 143 2.14 -0.58 -21.55
C ARG A 143 1.92 -1.70 -22.56
N ALA A 144 0.69 -1.90 -23.02
CA ALA A 144 0.40 -2.88 -24.07
C ALA A 144 1.14 -2.56 -25.38
N LYS A 145 1.24 -1.28 -25.77
CA LYS A 145 2.04 -0.83 -26.93
C LYS A 145 3.53 -1.10 -26.74
N LYS A 146 4.09 -0.77 -25.57
CA LYS A 146 5.50 -1.01 -25.22
C LYS A 146 5.87 -2.48 -25.36
N ASN A 147 5.01 -3.37 -24.90
CA ASN A 147 5.21 -4.83 -24.95
C ASN A 147 4.63 -5.49 -26.21
N LYS A 148 4.16 -4.69 -27.19
CA LYS A 148 3.69 -5.14 -28.51
C LYS A 148 2.46 -6.05 -28.48
N HIS A 149 1.61 -5.93 -27.47
CA HIS A 149 0.35 -6.67 -27.37
C HIS A 149 -0.76 -6.01 -28.21
N THR A 150 -0.69 -6.21 -29.53
CA THR A 150 -1.57 -5.54 -30.51
C THR A 150 -3.06 -5.79 -30.29
N GLU A 151 -3.44 -7.01 -29.89
CA GLU A 151 -4.86 -7.34 -29.69
C GLU A 151 -5.47 -6.59 -28.52
N VAL A 152 -4.73 -6.45 -27.42
CA VAL A 152 -5.14 -5.62 -26.27
C VAL A 152 -5.26 -4.16 -26.67
N VAL A 153 -4.30 -3.63 -27.45
CA VAL A 153 -4.35 -2.24 -27.93
C VAL A 153 -5.55 -2.02 -28.83
N LYS A 154 -5.85 -2.94 -29.76
CA LYS A 154 -7.02 -2.86 -30.64
C LYS A 154 -8.32 -2.86 -29.84
N TYR A 155 -8.43 -3.75 -28.84
CA TYR A 155 -9.58 -3.82 -27.97
C TYR A 155 -9.79 -2.50 -27.21
N LEU A 156 -8.76 -2.01 -26.52
CA LEU A 156 -8.85 -0.77 -25.74
C LEU A 156 -9.15 0.45 -26.62
N LEU A 157 -8.58 0.56 -27.83
CA LEU A 157 -8.85 1.67 -28.75
C LEU A 157 -10.23 1.61 -29.41
N LYS A 158 -10.93 0.48 -29.33
CA LYS A 158 -12.33 0.35 -29.78
C LYS A 158 -13.26 1.21 -28.92
N HIS A 159 -12.92 1.44 -27.65
CA HIS A 159 -13.70 2.25 -26.73
C HIS A 159 -13.27 3.72 -26.78
N ASP A 160 -14.25 4.62 -26.94
CA ASP A 160 -14.01 6.06 -27.14
C ASP A 160 -13.34 6.72 -25.92
N GLU A 161 -13.69 6.29 -24.71
CA GLU A 161 -13.11 6.78 -23.45
C GLU A 161 -11.60 6.51 -23.37
N CYS A 162 -11.21 5.25 -23.65
CA CYS A 162 -9.82 4.83 -23.69
C CYS A 162 -9.03 5.54 -24.80
N ARG A 163 -9.67 5.79 -25.95
CA ARG A 163 -9.07 6.55 -27.07
C ARG A 163 -8.81 8.00 -26.69
N ALA A 164 -9.78 8.67 -26.06
CA ALA A 164 -9.64 10.05 -25.61
C ALA A 164 -8.51 10.19 -24.58
N ALA A 165 -8.42 9.27 -23.61
CA ALA A 165 -7.33 9.24 -22.64
C ALA A 165 -5.95 9.06 -23.31
N ASN A 166 -5.83 8.15 -24.27
CA ASN A 166 -4.58 7.94 -25.01
C ASN A 166 -4.17 9.17 -25.85
N GLU A 167 -5.11 9.87 -26.49
CA GLU A 167 -4.77 11.10 -27.24
C GLU A 167 -4.40 12.27 -26.32
N ALA A 168 -5.07 12.41 -25.17
CA ALA A 168 -4.71 13.42 -24.16
C ALA A 168 -3.27 13.21 -23.64
N GLU A 169 -2.91 11.97 -23.32
CA GLU A 169 -1.55 11.66 -22.84
C GLU A 169 -0.50 11.84 -23.95
N LYS A 170 -0.83 11.46 -25.18
CA LYS A 170 0.05 11.71 -26.35
C LYS A 170 0.28 13.20 -26.58
N ALA A 171 -0.75 14.04 -26.43
CA ALA A 171 -0.63 15.49 -26.55
C ALA A 171 0.29 16.07 -25.45
N LYS A 172 0.20 15.55 -24.22
CA LYS A 172 1.08 15.91 -23.11
C LYS A 172 2.55 15.57 -23.39
N ILE A 173 2.83 14.34 -23.82
CA ILE A 173 4.19 13.90 -24.19
C ILE A 173 4.76 14.77 -25.33
N LEU A 174 3.94 15.12 -26.33
CA LEU A 174 4.36 15.99 -27.42
C LEU A 174 4.67 17.42 -26.96
N ALA A 175 3.93 17.95 -25.98
CA ALA A 175 4.19 19.26 -25.38
C ALA A 175 5.51 19.28 -24.59
N GLU A 176 5.76 18.27 -23.77
CA GLU A 176 7.01 18.11 -22.99
C GLU A 176 8.23 17.93 -23.91
N GLY A 177 8.10 17.12 -24.97
CA GLY A 177 9.14 16.93 -25.97
C GLY A 177 9.48 18.21 -26.74
N ARG A 178 8.48 19.03 -27.09
CA ARG A 178 8.71 20.35 -27.72
C ARG A 178 9.47 21.28 -26.78
N PHE A 179 9.14 21.31 -25.50
CA PHE A 179 9.84 22.15 -24.51
C PHE A 179 11.33 21.81 -24.43
N SER A 180 11.68 20.51 -24.35
CA SER A 180 13.07 20.04 -24.36
C SER A 180 13.81 20.41 -25.66
N THR A 181 13.14 20.32 -26.80
CA THR A 181 13.75 20.61 -28.10
C THR A 181 13.99 22.11 -28.28
N VAL A 182 13.02 22.95 -27.90
CA VAL A 182 13.14 24.41 -27.94
C VAL A 182 14.23 24.90 -26.98
N GLN A 183 14.34 24.31 -25.78
CA GLN A 183 15.40 24.61 -24.83
C GLN A 183 16.79 24.25 -25.40
N LYS A 184 16.95 23.07 -26.00
CA LYS A 184 18.22 22.69 -26.67
C LYS A 184 18.55 23.62 -27.84
N LEU A 185 17.56 24.01 -28.64
CA LEU A 185 17.75 24.95 -29.75
C LEU A 185 18.17 26.34 -29.25
N TRP A 186 17.54 26.81 -28.16
CA TRP A 186 17.89 28.07 -27.51
C TRP A 186 19.33 28.05 -26.98
N HIS A 187 19.75 27.00 -26.28
CA HIS A 187 21.13 26.85 -25.81
C HIS A 187 22.14 26.81 -26.97
N LEU A 188 21.83 26.13 -28.07
CA LEU A 188 22.67 26.09 -29.27
C LEU A 188 22.77 27.46 -29.94
N ILE A 189 21.65 28.18 -30.06
CA ILE A 189 21.62 29.55 -30.59
C ILE A 189 22.41 30.50 -29.68
N CYS A 190 22.26 30.41 -28.36
CA CYS A 190 23.05 31.20 -27.41
C CYS A 190 24.56 30.92 -27.54
N LEU A 191 24.97 29.66 -27.68
CA LEU A 191 26.38 29.27 -27.87
C LEU A 191 26.95 29.80 -29.19
N VAL A 192 26.19 29.72 -30.29
CA VAL A 192 26.60 30.27 -31.59
C VAL A 192 26.71 31.79 -31.51
N LEU A 193 25.75 32.48 -30.91
CA LEU A 193 25.79 33.95 -30.73
C LEU A 193 26.93 34.41 -29.81
N LEU A 194 27.33 33.62 -28.81
CA LEU A 194 28.50 33.87 -27.96
C LEU A 194 29.83 33.67 -28.71
N SER A 195 29.89 32.73 -29.65
CA SER A 195 31.10 32.45 -30.45
C SER A 195 31.39 33.47 -31.55
N PHE A 196 30.39 34.19 -32.05
CA PHE A 196 30.56 35.15 -33.15
C PHE A 196 30.91 36.59 -32.73
N ARG A 197 31.10 36.89 -31.43
CA ARG A 197 31.43 38.24 -30.90
C ARG A 197 30.62 39.38 -31.56
N LEU A 198 29.35 39.13 -31.90
CA LEU A 198 28.42 40.13 -32.40
C LEU A 198 27.22 40.22 -31.47
N VAL A 199 27.47 40.78 -30.29
CA VAL A 199 26.42 41.39 -29.45
C VAL A 199 27.02 42.73 -29.03
N PRO A 200 26.47 43.92 -29.40
CA PRO A 200 25.06 44.19 -29.73
C PRO A 200 24.85 45.23 -30.87
N ILE A 201 24.26 44.86 -32.02
CA ILE A 201 23.61 45.86 -32.90
C ILE A 201 22.18 45.45 -33.34
N LEU A 202 21.78 44.18 -33.22
CA LEU A 202 20.43 43.75 -33.65
C LEU A 202 19.50 43.26 -32.53
N LEU A 203 19.72 43.70 -31.28
CA LEU A 203 18.66 43.73 -30.26
C LEU A 203 17.97 45.10 -30.17
N GLY A 204 18.19 45.96 -31.17
CA GLY A 204 17.56 47.29 -31.25
C GLY A 204 16.36 47.40 -32.20
N ASN A 205 16.26 46.58 -33.27
CA ASN A 205 15.40 46.96 -34.41
C ASN A 205 14.60 45.87 -35.14
N CYS A 206 14.40 44.67 -34.57
CA CYS A 206 13.40 43.72 -35.12
C CYS A 206 12.06 43.70 -34.38
N PHE A 207 11.76 44.72 -33.55
CA PHE A 207 10.43 44.89 -32.94
C PHE A 207 9.82 46.27 -33.23
N LYS A 208 10.13 46.88 -34.38
CA LYS A 208 9.46 48.10 -34.85
C LYS A 208 9.26 48.10 -36.36
N SER A 209 8.33 47.29 -36.85
CA SER A 209 7.45 47.77 -37.93
C SER A 209 6.11 47.05 -37.89
N GLY A 210 5.05 47.85 -37.70
CA GLY A 210 3.67 47.47 -38.03
C GLY A 210 2.92 46.58 -37.04
N THR A 211 2.51 47.08 -35.87
CA THR A 211 1.28 46.65 -35.15
C THR A 211 0.99 47.52 -33.92
N GLY A 212 0.94 48.85 -34.11
CA GLY A 212 0.70 49.82 -33.04
C GLY A 212 -0.66 49.73 -32.33
N ARG A 213 -1.59 48.88 -32.78
CA ARG A 213 -2.90 48.69 -32.15
C ARG A 213 -3.06 47.36 -31.38
N ARG A 214 -2.22 46.35 -31.65
CA ARG A 214 -2.26 45.04 -30.95
C ARG A 214 -1.33 44.94 -29.74
N VAL A 215 -0.24 45.71 -29.71
CA VAL A 215 0.77 45.64 -28.64
C VAL A 215 0.27 46.25 -27.33
N VAL A 216 -0.62 47.25 -27.39
CA VAL A 216 -1.22 47.85 -26.18
C VAL A 216 -2.18 46.86 -25.50
N GLU A 217 -2.97 46.11 -26.29
CA GLU A 217 -3.84 45.04 -25.78
C GLU A 217 -3.05 43.81 -25.31
N ALA A 218 -1.91 43.49 -25.94
CA ALA A 218 -1.06 42.37 -25.54
C ALA A 218 -0.31 42.66 -24.23
N LYS A 219 0.17 43.90 -24.05
CA LYS A 219 0.87 44.30 -22.81
C LYS A 219 -0.09 44.36 -21.62
N SER A 220 -1.32 44.85 -21.83
CA SER A 220 -2.37 44.82 -20.80
C SER A 220 -2.87 43.41 -20.52
N ARG A 221 -2.94 42.51 -21.52
CA ARG A 221 -3.25 41.09 -21.31
C ARG A 221 -2.17 40.36 -20.52
N THR A 222 -0.89 40.54 -20.85
CA THR A 222 0.20 39.91 -20.10
C THR A 222 0.27 40.43 -18.66
N GLU A 223 0.09 41.75 -18.46
CA GLU A 223 0.03 42.34 -17.11
C GLU A 223 -1.22 41.86 -16.33
N LEU A 224 -2.35 41.65 -17.00
CA LEU A 224 -3.56 41.10 -16.40
C LEU A 224 -3.40 39.61 -16.07
N GLU A 225 -2.79 38.81 -16.95
CA GLU A 225 -2.50 37.40 -16.73
C GLU A 225 -1.49 37.19 -15.59
N GLU A 226 -0.48 38.05 -15.47
CA GLU A 226 0.45 38.03 -14.33
C GLU A 226 -0.25 38.39 -13.02
N ARG A 227 -1.18 39.34 -13.03
CA ARG A 227 -1.99 39.69 -11.85
C ARG A 227 -2.96 38.58 -11.45
N ILE A 228 -3.64 37.96 -12.42
CA ILE A 228 -4.54 36.82 -12.17
C ILE A 228 -3.73 35.65 -11.61
N ARG A 229 -2.56 35.34 -12.19
CA ARG A 229 -1.70 34.25 -11.70
C ARG A 229 -1.17 34.54 -10.29
N ALA A 230 -0.80 35.78 -9.99
CA ALA A 230 -0.37 36.18 -8.64
C ALA A 230 -1.52 36.10 -7.61
N GLU A 231 -2.74 36.45 -8.01
CA GLU A 231 -3.94 36.37 -7.17
C GLU A 231 -4.39 34.92 -6.95
N GLU A 232 -4.34 34.08 -7.97
CA GLU A 232 -4.59 32.63 -7.87
C GLU A 232 -3.53 31.95 -6.98
N GLU A 233 -2.25 32.26 -7.15
CA GLU A 233 -1.19 31.75 -6.28
C GLU A 233 -1.35 32.21 -4.83
N ALA A 234 -1.81 33.44 -4.59
CA ALA A 234 -2.09 33.94 -3.25
C ALA A 234 -3.30 33.21 -2.62
N ASN A 235 -4.36 32.95 -3.39
CA ASN A 235 -5.53 32.19 -2.95
C ASN A 235 -5.22 30.70 -2.70
N ILE A 236 -4.38 30.10 -3.53
CA ILE A 236 -3.89 28.73 -3.31
C ILE A 236 -3.03 28.69 -2.05
N ARG A 237 -2.13 29.66 -1.85
CA ARG A 237 -1.30 29.72 -0.63
C ARG A 237 -2.15 29.90 0.63
N THR A 238 -3.17 30.76 0.63
CA THR A 238 -4.01 30.98 1.81
C THR A 238 -4.94 29.79 2.10
N SER A 239 -5.55 29.19 1.07
CA SER A 239 -6.41 28.01 1.23
C SER A 239 -5.60 26.77 1.66
N GLU A 240 -4.45 26.53 1.03
CA GLU A 240 -3.61 25.38 1.36
C GLU A 240 -2.91 25.57 2.71
N GLN A 241 -2.51 26.80 3.08
CA GLN A 241 -2.03 27.07 4.45
C GLN A 241 -3.13 26.85 5.50
N ALA A 242 -4.39 27.19 5.20
CA ALA A 242 -5.51 26.93 6.11
C ALA A 242 -5.79 25.42 6.24
N ARG A 243 -5.73 24.68 5.13
CA ARG A 243 -5.88 23.21 5.11
C ARG A 243 -4.77 22.53 5.89
N ILE A 244 -3.52 22.86 5.59
CA ILE A 244 -2.34 22.33 6.29
C ILE A 244 -2.38 22.68 7.78
N ARG A 245 -2.78 23.90 8.17
CA ARG A 245 -2.94 24.26 9.59
C ARG A 245 -4.00 23.42 10.30
N THR A 246 -5.10 23.12 9.62
CA THR A 246 -6.19 22.31 10.19
C THR A 246 -5.74 20.85 10.32
N GLU A 247 -5.07 20.29 9.31
CA GLU A 247 -4.51 18.93 9.35
C GLU A 247 -3.42 18.79 10.41
N VAL A 248 -2.50 19.76 10.51
CA VAL A 248 -1.45 19.77 11.55
C VAL A 248 -2.08 19.90 12.94
N ALA A 249 -3.11 20.73 13.12
CA ALA A 249 -3.81 20.83 14.41
C ALA A 249 -4.53 19.53 14.81
N ALA A 250 -5.14 18.83 13.85
CA ALA A 250 -5.76 17.53 14.07
C ALA A 250 -4.73 16.46 14.47
N SER A 251 -3.60 16.37 13.73
CA SER A 251 -2.53 15.42 14.04
C SER A 251 -1.90 15.66 15.42
N ILE A 252 -1.69 16.92 15.80
CA ILE A 252 -1.17 17.26 17.14
C ILE A 252 -2.17 16.88 18.24
N GLY A 253 -3.48 17.05 17.99
CA GLY A 253 -4.54 16.62 18.91
C GLY A 253 -4.55 15.10 19.12
N ASP A 254 -4.52 14.34 18.03
CA ASP A 254 -4.52 12.88 18.07
C ASP A 254 -3.27 12.30 18.73
N GLU A 255 -2.10 12.90 18.50
CA GLU A 255 -0.85 12.52 19.18
C GLU A 255 -0.85 12.87 20.67
N GLY A 256 -1.42 14.03 21.04
CA GLY A 256 -1.58 14.44 22.43
C GLY A 256 -2.49 13.50 23.24
N GLU A 257 -3.63 13.11 22.66
CA GLU A 257 -4.56 12.16 23.28
C GLU A 257 -3.95 10.76 23.41
N LYS A 258 -3.21 10.29 22.39
CA LYS A 258 -2.48 9.01 22.46
C LYS A 258 -1.38 9.02 23.52
N ALA A 259 -0.56 10.07 23.58
CA ALA A 259 0.51 10.19 24.57
C ALA A 259 -0.04 10.26 26.01
N GLN A 260 -1.19 10.92 26.20
CA GLN A 260 -1.83 11.01 27.51
C GLN A 260 -2.47 9.67 27.92
N ALA A 261 -3.08 8.94 26.97
CA ALA A 261 -3.59 7.58 27.20
C ALA A 261 -2.47 6.59 27.55
N GLU A 262 -1.35 6.63 26.84
CA GLU A 262 -0.19 5.74 27.05
C GLU A 262 0.46 5.95 28.42
N LYS A 263 0.63 7.21 28.84
CA LYS A 263 1.14 7.54 30.18
C LYS A 263 0.20 7.10 31.31
N GLN A 264 -1.12 7.10 31.06
CA GLN A 264 -2.11 6.64 32.03
C GLN A 264 -2.19 5.11 32.11
N THR A 265 -1.90 4.39 31.02
CA THR A 265 -1.79 2.93 31.01
C THR A 265 -0.51 2.44 31.68
N ASP A 266 0.63 3.11 31.48
CA ASP A 266 1.89 2.72 32.12
C ASP A 266 1.81 2.86 33.65
N THR A 267 1.33 4.01 34.13
CA THR A 267 1.15 4.25 35.57
C THR A 267 0.15 3.28 36.22
N ARG A 268 -0.92 2.88 35.49
CA ARG A 268 -1.88 1.88 35.98
C ARG A 268 -1.28 0.47 36.04
N THR A 269 -0.44 0.12 35.07
CA THR A 269 0.23 -1.18 34.98
C THR A 269 1.27 -1.31 36.10
N GLU A 270 2.10 -0.28 36.30
CA GLU A 270 3.07 -0.22 37.41
C GLU A 270 2.37 -0.32 38.78
N GLN A 271 1.25 0.37 38.97
CA GLN A 271 0.46 0.26 40.21
C GLN A 271 -0.14 -1.15 40.40
N GLN A 272 -0.56 -1.82 39.33
CA GLN A 272 -1.07 -3.20 39.41
C GLN A 272 0.02 -4.21 39.74
N GLU A 273 1.21 -4.07 39.14
CA GLU A 273 2.37 -4.91 39.44
C GLU A 273 2.85 -4.71 40.88
N MET A 274 2.94 -3.46 41.35
CA MET A 274 3.30 -3.17 42.74
C MET A 274 2.30 -3.78 43.73
N ARG A 275 0.99 -3.68 43.44
CA ARG A 275 -0.06 -4.32 44.25
C ARG A 275 -0.03 -5.85 44.21
N ALA A 276 0.43 -6.45 43.10
CA ALA A 276 0.60 -7.89 43.00
C ALA A 276 1.80 -8.38 43.84
N ARG A 277 2.92 -7.65 43.79
CA ARG A 277 4.12 -7.95 44.61
C ARG A 277 3.82 -7.86 46.10
N ILE A 278 3.19 -6.77 46.56
CA ILE A 278 2.81 -6.61 47.97
C ILE A 278 1.86 -7.74 48.42
N ARG A 279 0.91 -8.15 47.58
CA ARG A 279 0.02 -9.27 47.89
C ARG A 279 0.76 -10.60 48.03
N ALA A 280 1.72 -10.87 47.15
CA ALA A 280 2.54 -12.09 47.22
C ALA A 280 3.41 -12.12 48.49
N GLU A 281 4.00 -10.99 48.86
CA GLU A 281 4.84 -10.88 50.07
C GLU A 281 4.02 -11.06 51.35
N ILE A 282 2.83 -10.44 51.43
CA ILE A 282 1.90 -10.65 52.54
C ILE A 282 1.48 -12.12 52.63
N GLN A 283 1.19 -12.76 51.49
CA GLN A 283 0.77 -14.17 51.45
C GLN A 283 1.87 -15.10 51.96
N ASP A 284 3.11 -14.90 51.52
CA ASP A 284 4.27 -15.70 51.97
C ASP A 284 4.49 -15.54 53.48
N GLU A 285 4.36 -14.32 54.01
CA GLU A 285 4.58 -14.06 55.43
C GLU A 285 3.45 -14.61 56.32
N VAL A 286 2.20 -14.57 55.83
CA VAL A 286 1.05 -15.23 56.47
C VAL A 286 1.26 -16.76 56.46
N GLU A 287 1.68 -17.33 55.34
CA GLU A 287 1.96 -18.77 55.25
C GLU A 287 3.09 -19.21 56.17
N LYS A 288 4.18 -18.44 56.27
CA LYS A 288 5.28 -18.72 57.20
C LYS A 288 4.81 -18.68 58.66
N LYS A 289 4.02 -17.67 59.04
CA LYS A 289 3.46 -17.58 60.40
C LYS A 289 2.51 -18.73 60.71
N MET A 290 1.60 -19.05 59.80
CA MET A 290 0.68 -20.17 59.96
C MET A 290 1.42 -21.51 60.08
N ARG A 291 2.46 -21.74 59.26
CA ARG A 291 3.31 -22.93 59.38
C ARG A 291 4.08 -22.99 60.71
N ALA A 292 4.53 -21.84 61.22
CA ALA A 292 5.21 -21.76 62.51
C ALA A 292 4.26 -22.05 63.68
N GLU A 293 3.03 -21.53 63.65
CA GLU A 293 1.99 -21.80 64.65
C GLU A 293 1.57 -23.27 64.64
N ILE A 294 1.29 -23.85 63.46
CA ILE A 294 0.97 -25.29 63.33
C ILE A 294 2.12 -26.15 63.87
N ARG A 295 3.37 -25.78 63.59
CA ARG A 295 4.55 -26.49 64.12
C ARG A 295 4.64 -26.37 65.64
N ALA A 296 4.31 -25.23 66.23
CA ALA A 296 4.30 -25.02 67.67
C ALA A 296 3.20 -25.84 68.37
N GLU A 297 2.00 -25.93 67.78
CA GLU A 297 0.91 -26.76 68.31
C GLU A 297 1.25 -28.26 68.25
N LEU A 298 1.85 -28.73 67.15
CA LEU A 298 2.26 -30.13 67.00
C LEU A 298 3.38 -30.53 67.97
N LEU A 299 4.31 -29.63 68.28
CA LEU A 299 5.42 -29.89 69.22
C LEU A 299 5.02 -29.64 70.69
N GLY A 300 3.96 -28.89 70.95
CA GLY A 300 3.43 -28.66 72.30
C GLY A 300 2.51 -29.77 72.84
N GLY A 301 2.12 -30.72 71.99
CA GLY A 301 1.20 -31.83 72.33
C GLY A 301 1.81 -32.95 73.19
N ASP A 302 3.13 -33.09 73.24
CA ASP A 302 3.82 -34.22 73.89
C ASP A 302 4.25 -33.98 75.35
N SER A 303 3.64 -33.03 76.06
CA SER A 303 3.98 -32.75 77.48
C SER A 303 2.82 -32.87 78.46
N LYS A 304 1.75 -33.61 78.13
CA LYS A 304 0.69 -33.97 79.09
C LYS A 304 0.21 -35.41 78.96
N GLN A 305 1.12 -36.37 78.94
CA GLN A 305 0.85 -37.74 79.40
C GLN A 305 2.14 -38.33 80.01
N VAL A 306 2.37 -38.08 81.30
CA VAL A 306 2.76 -39.02 82.37
C VAL A 306 2.57 -38.29 83.69
#